data_AF-A0A2G5TE48-F1
#
_entry.id   AF-A0A2G5TE48-F1
#
_cell.length_a   1.000
_cell.length_b   1.000
_cell.length_c   1.000
_cell.angle_alpha   90.00
_cell.angle_beta   90.00
_cell.angle_gamma   90.00
#
_symmetry.space_group_name_H-M   'P 1'
#
loop_
_entity.id
_entity.type
_entity.pdbx_description
1 polymer ?
#
loop_
_entity_poly.entity_id
_entity_poly.type
_entity_poly.pdbx_seq_one_letter_code
_entity_poly.pdbx_strand_id
1 'polypeptide(L)'
;MNSIYTAEFDENRAFPVMAYANALCSYIQQLAPDHIDDVAKVCINIKSSHEYFLRKSMENSQANLKTQIEDIPDNVAEIANLKAQNGRLNFKVGELELEKNTADVKIAELVRVIEMKNHEASQVAANARILASRKCEKNRDIDELNEKIEKLENNGRQMSERNTELQISRKSMEAQIAEQTKKINEIEAETMELKKDLKLKNKSLKNSKKTMDHMKTNSTELEREIHYFRQKLEAKDSEIGKLKENIGVMETRCTTYARQLEMSTMEVFDLENELEALSLYVPTHTALQLPGPVANNEQSERDPLVERVKEDNEKLQEDTHEEKTNDFMKEIDVMESKENLKNVEDMNM
;
A
#
# COMPACT_ATOMS: atom_id res chain seq x y z
N MET A 1 -128.20 -38.61 -117.11
CA MET A 1 -127.18 -38.81 -118.15
C MET A 1 -126.87 -37.46 -118.80
N ASN A 2 -125.81 -36.78 -118.37
CA ASN A 2 -125.09 -35.84 -119.23
C ASN A 2 -123.99 -36.67 -119.87
N SER A 3 -124.31 -37.17 -121.05
CA SER A 3 -123.52 -38.13 -121.79
C SER A 3 -122.18 -37.49 -122.20
N ILE A 4 -121.10 -37.93 -121.56
CA ILE A 4 -119.72 -37.68 -122.03
C ILE A 4 -119.49 -38.28 -123.43
N TYR A 5 -120.47 -39.03 -123.96
CA TYR A 5 -120.44 -39.65 -125.29
C TYR A 5 -120.68 -38.64 -126.43
N THR A 6 -121.19 -37.43 -126.15
CA THR A 6 -121.54 -36.46 -127.23
C THR A 6 -120.77 -35.13 -127.18
N ALA A 7 -119.94 -34.88 -126.15
CA ALA A 7 -119.21 -33.63 -126.00
C ALA A 7 -117.81 -33.69 -126.64
N GLU A 8 -117.41 -32.62 -127.35
CA GLU A 8 -116.04 -32.43 -127.83
C GLU A 8 -115.08 -32.18 -126.66
N PHE A 9 -113.83 -32.60 -126.80
CA PHE A 9 -112.78 -32.34 -125.82
C PHE A 9 -112.54 -30.83 -125.64
N ASP A 10 -112.57 -30.36 -124.38
CA ASP A 10 -112.30 -28.97 -123.99
C ASP A 10 -111.07 -28.92 -123.07
N GLU A 11 -110.01 -28.22 -123.49
CA GLU A 11 -108.78 -28.05 -122.71
C GLU A 11 -109.02 -27.34 -121.36
N ASN A 12 -110.06 -26.50 -121.26
CA ASN A 12 -110.40 -25.78 -120.03
C ASN A 12 -111.17 -26.63 -119.01
N ARG A 13 -111.71 -27.78 -119.44
CA ARG A 13 -112.38 -28.81 -118.60
C ARG A 13 -111.93 -30.21 -119.00
N ALA A 14 -110.62 -30.40 -119.16
CA ALA A 14 -110.07 -31.68 -119.58
C ALA A 14 -110.28 -32.76 -118.50
N PHE A 15 -111.00 -33.83 -118.85
CA PHE A 15 -111.11 -35.01 -117.99
C PHE A 15 -109.88 -35.92 -118.16
N PRO A 16 -109.44 -36.63 -117.10
CA PRO A 16 -108.34 -37.59 -117.20
C PRO A 16 -108.62 -38.65 -118.27
N VAL A 17 -107.56 -39.15 -118.95
CA VAL A 17 -107.67 -40.20 -119.99
C VAL A 17 -108.53 -41.38 -119.53
N MET A 18 -108.39 -41.77 -118.26
CA MET A 18 -109.19 -42.81 -117.60
C MET A 18 -110.71 -42.56 -117.65
N ALA A 19 -111.17 -41.31 -117.59
CA ALA A 19 -112.59 -40.98 -117.67
C ALA A 19 -113.17 -41.24 -119.06
N TYR A 20 -112.43 -40.88 -120.13
CA TYR A 20 -112.85 -41.19 -121.51
C TYR A 20 -112.69 -42.68 -121.85
N ALA A 21 -111.65 -43.35 -121.35
CA ALA A 21 -111.49 -44.79 -121.50
C ALA A 21 -112.62 -45.57 -120.81
N ASN A 22 -113.03 -45.15 -119.61
CA ASN A 22 -114.17 -45.73 -118.90
C ASN A 22 -115.50 -45.48 -119.64
N ALA A 23 -115.66 -44.31 -120.26
CA ALA A 23 -116.79 -44.05 -121.17
C ALA A 23 -116.76 -45.01 -122.37
N LEU A 24 -115.63 -45.15 -123.08
CA LEU A 24 -115.50 -46.09 -124.21
C LEU A 24 -115.86 -47.53 -123.80
N CYS A 25 -115.33 -48.02 -122.67
CA CYS A 25 -115.66 -49.34 -122.13
C CYS A 25 -117.16 -49.48 -121.81
N SER A 26 -117.78 -48.45 -121.24
CA SER A 26 -119.22 -48.44 -120.94
C SER A 26 -120.09 -48.42 -122.19
N TYR A 27 -119.66 -47.73 -123.26
CA TYR A 27 -120.34 -47.69 -124.56
C TYR A 27 -120.23 -49.03 -125.30
N ILE A 28 -119.04 -49.65 -125.30
CA ILE A 28 -118.78 -50.97 -125.92
C ILE A 28 -119.55 -52.10 -125.19
N GLN A 29 -119.84 -51.97 -123.89
CA GLN A 29 -120.65 -52.94 -123.16
C GLN A 29 -122.16 -52.89 -123.48
N GLN A 30 -122.66 -51.87 -124.20
CA GLN A 30 -124.10 -51.64 -124.47
C GLN A 30 -124.54 -51.92 -125.93
N LEU A 31 -123.76 -52.71 -126.69
CA LEU A 31 -123.89 -52.90 -128.15
C LEU A 31 -125.33 -53.02 -128.71
N ALA A 32 -125.71 -52.02 -129.51
CA ALA A 32 -126.36 -52.18 -130.82
C ALA A 32 -125.43 -51.55 -131.90
N PRO A 33 -125.24 -52.15 -133.09
CA PRO A 33 -124.01 -51.97 -133.89
C PRO A 33 -123.93 -50.76 -134.83
N ASP A 34 -124.79 -49.74 -134.73
CA ASP A 34 -124.98 -48.77 -135.82
C ASP A 34 -124.35 -47.37 -135.61
N HIS A 35 -123.50 -47.16 -134.58
CA HIS A 35 -122.99 -45.83 -134.18
C HIS A 35 -121.44 -45.72 -134.13
N ILE A 36 -120.78 -45.96 -135.26
CA ILE A 36 -119.31 -45.88 -135.40
C ILE A 36 -118.76 -44.46 -135.11
N ASP A 37 -119.53 -43.41 -135.40
CA ASP A 37 -119.09 -42.02 -135.23
C ASP A 37 -118.89 -41.61 -133.76
N ASP A 38 -119.67 -42.16 -132.84
CA ASP A 38 -119.56 -41.86 -131.40
C ASP A 38 -118.32 -42.52 -130.79
N VAL A 39 -117.99 -43.74 -131.20
CA VAL A 39 -116.76 -44.44 -130.80
C VAL A 39 -115.53 -43.68 -131.29
N ALA A 40 -115.57 -43.18 -132.53
CA ALA A 40 -114.51 -42.34 -133.08
C ALA A 40 -114.30 -41.05 -132.26
N LYS A 41 -115.38 -40.38 -131.83
CA LYS A 41 -115.30 -39.19 -130.97
C LYS A 41 -114.70 -39.49 -129.59
N VAL A 42 -115.09 -40.59 -128.94
CA VAL A 42 -114.51 -40.97 -127.64
C VAL A 42 -113.03 -41.31 -127.79
N CYS A 43 -112.63 -42.02 -128.86
CA CYS A 43 -111.21 -42.28 -129.16
C CYS A 43 -110.41 -40.99 -129.42
N ILE A 44 -110.99 -40.02 -130.14
CA ILE A 44 -110.39 -38.69 -130.33
C ILE A 44 -110.22 -37.99 -128.98
N ASN A 45 -111.23 -38.03 -128.10
CA ASN A 45 -111.15 -37.41 -126.78
C ASN A 45 -110.14 -38.10 -125.85
N ILE A 46 -109.99 -39.43 -125.90
CA ILE A 46 -108.93 -40.17 -125.21
C ILE A 46 -107.55 -39.68 -125.69
N LYS A 47 -107.36 -39.60 -127.01
CA LYS A 47 -106.12 -39.12 -127.61
C LYS A 47 -105.82 -37.68 -127.20
N SER A 48 -106.79 -36.77 -127.34
CA SER A 48 -106.63 -35.35 -127.01
C SER A 48 -106.37 -35.14 -125.51
N SER A 49 -107.03 -35.90 -124.64
CA SER A 49 -106.75 -35.89 -123.19
C SER A 49 -105.33 -36.40 -122.90
N HIS A 50 -104.91 -37.49 -123.54
CA HIS A 50 -103.58 -38.03 -123.35
C HIS A 50 -102.50 -37.05 -123.83
N GLU A 51 -102.69 -36.45 -125.01
CA GLU A 51 -101.81 -35.41 -125.55
C GLU A 51 -101.77 -34.17 -124.65
N TYR A 52 -102.91 -33.73 -124.11
CA TYR A 52 -102.98 -32.59 -123.20
C TYR A 52 -102.21 -32.85 -121.91
N PHE A 53 -102.43 -34.00 -121.24
CA PHE A 53 -101.73 -34.32 -120.00
C PHE A 53 -100.25 -34.63 -120.21
N LEU A 54 -99.86 -35.24 -121.34
CA LEU A 54 -98.46 -35.37 -121.75
C LEU A 54 -97.80 -33.99 -121.94
N ARG A 55 -98.48 -33.07 -122.63
CA ARG A 55 -98.01 -31.69 -122.84
C ARG A 55 -97.86 -30.94 -121.52
N LYS A 56 -98.89 -30.98 -120.65
CA LYS A 56 -98.86 -30.34 -119.33
C LYS A 56 -97.78 -30.91 -118.41
N SER A 57 -97.56 -32.23 -118.47
CA SER A 57 -96.50 -32.89 -117.71
C SER A 57 -95.11 -32.52 -118.23
N MET A 58 -94.94 -32.41 -119.55
CA MET A 58 -93.69 -31.93 -120.15
C MET A 58 -93.46 -30.46 -119.81
N GLU A 59 -94.48 -29.60 -119.92
CA GLU A 59 -94.41 -28.18 -119.55
C GLU A 59 -93.99 -28.00 -118.08
N ASN A 60 -94.57 -28.76 -117.14
CA ASN A 60 -94.16 -28.72 -115.75
C ASN A 60 -92.72 -29.22 -115.54
N SER A 61 -92.31 -30.31 -116.22
CA SER A 61 -90.94 -30.82 -116.13
C SER A 61 -89.91 -29.87 -116.74
N GLN A 62 -90.28 -29.20 -117.84
CA GLN A 62 -89.44 -28.25 -118.57
C GLN A 62 -89.35 -26.93 -117.83
N ALA A 63 -90.43 -26.46 -117.20
CA ALA A 63 -90.40 -25.32 -116.30
C ALA A 63 -89.46 -25.59 -115.11
N ASN A 64 -89.53 -26.76 -114.49
CA ASN A 64 -88.70 -27.12 -113.34
C ASN A 64 -87.21 -27.32 -113.71
N LEU A 65 -86.93 -27.88 -114.89
CA LEU A 65 -85.57 -27.97 -115.45
C LEU A 65 -85.04 -26.59 -115.83
N LYS A 66 -85.89 -25.71 -116.35
CA LYS A 66 -85.50 -24.35 -116.74
C LYS A 66 -85.10 -23.52 -115.52
N THR A 67 -85.84 -23.58 -114.41
CA THR A 67 -85.45 -22.92 -113.16
C THR A 67 -84.13 -23.48 -112.62
N GLN A 68 -83.96 -24.80 -112.57
CA GLN A 68 -82.70 -25.40 -112.11
C GLN A 68 -81.51 -25.03 -113.00
N ILE A 69 -81.70 -24.88 -114.31
CA ILE A 69 -80.65 -24.45 -115.24
C ILE A 69 -80.37 -22.95 -115.12
N GLU A 70 -81.39 -22.11 -114.90
CA GLU A 70 -81.22 -20.67 -114.63
C GLU A 70 -80.46 -20.42 -113.31
N ASP A 71 -80.58 -21.30 -112.31
CA ASP A 71 -79.87 -21.19 -111.03
C ASP A 71 -78.42 -21.73 -111.08
N ILE A 72 -78.01 -22.50 -112.10
CA ILE A 72 -76.65 -23.07 -112.22
C ILE A 72 -75.55 -21.99 -112.26
N PRO A 73 -75.64 -20.92 -113.09
CA PRO A 73 -74.65 -19.85 -113.12
C PRO A 73 -74.46 -19.17 -111.76
N ASP A 74 -75.56 -18.92 -111.05
CA ASP A 74 -75.52 -18.29 -109.71
C ASP A 74 -74.87 -19.22 -108.68
N ASN A 75 -75.19 -20.52 -108.70
CA ASN A 75 -74.53 -21.52 -107.86
C ASN A 75 -73.03 -21.65 -108.17
N VAL A 76 -72.62 -21.58 -109.45
CA VAL A 76 -71.20 -21.61 -109.85
C VAL A 76 -70.47 -20.35 -109.38
N ALA A 77 -71.11 -19.19 -109.47
CA ALA A 77 -70.57 -17.95 -108.94
C ALA A 77 -70.42 -17.99 -107.40
N GLU A 78 -71.39 -18.59 -106.70
CA GLU A 78 -71.33 -18.80 -105.24
C GLU A 78 -70.18 -19.73 -104.85
N ILE A 79 -70.00 -20.86 -105.54
CA ILE A 79 -68.87 -21.78 -105.31
C ILE A 79 -67.53 -21.09 -105.54
N ALA A 80 -67.41 -20.28 -106.60
CA ALA A 80 -66.19 -19.51 -106.88
C ALA A 80 -65.90 -18.50 -105.75
N ASN A 81 -66.93 -17.82 -105.25
CA ASN A 81 -66.82 -16.89 -104.12
C ASN A 81 -66.40 -17.61 -102.82
N LEU A 82 -67.06 -18.72 -102.48
CA LEU A 82 -66.71 -19.55 -101.33
C LEU A 82 -65.26 -20.08 -101.41
N LYS A 83 -64.79 -20.45 -102.60
CA LYS A 83 -63.41 -20.87 -102.82
C LYS A 83 -62.42 -19.73 -102.61
N ALA A 84 -62.73 -18.53 -103.11
CA ALA A 84 -61.92 -17.34 -102.87
C ALA A 84 -61.90 -16.97 -101.38
N GLN A 85 -63.04 -17.06 -100.70
CA GLN A 85 -63.15 -16.83 -99.26
C GLN A 85 -62.33 -17.86 -98.45
N ASN A 86 -62.41 -19.14 -98.78
CA ASN A 86 -61.58 -20.18 -98.16
C ASN A 86 -60.08 -19.93 -98.38
N GLY A 87 -59.69 -19.47 -99.58
CA GLY A 87 -58.31 -19.05 -99.84
C GLY A 87 -57.84 -17.92 -98.92
N ARG A 88 -58.68 -16.89 -98.75
CA ARG A 88 -58.39 -15.77 -97.81
C ARG A 88 -58.33 -16.23 -96.37
N LEU A 89 -59.24 -17.12 -95.95
CA LEU A 89 -59.26 -17.66 -94.59
C LEU A 89 -58.01 -18.50 -94.30
N ASN A 90 -57.61 -19.39 -95.21
CA ASN A 90 -56.39 -20.19 -95.05
C ASN A 90 -55.14 -19.31 -94.96
N PHE A 91 -55.06 -18.25 -95.77
CA PHE A 91 -53.96 -17.29 -95.66
C PHE A 91 -53.95 -16.61 -94.28
N LYS A 92 -55.11 -16.18 -93.78
CA LYS A 92 -55.23 -15.56 -92.46
C LYS A 92 -54.87 -16.52 -91.33
N VAL A 93 -55.21 -17.80 -91.43
CA VAL A 93 -54.81 -18.84 -90.47
C VAL A 93 -53.29 -18.99 -90.45
N GLY A 94 -52.63 -19.02 -91.61
CA GLY A 94 -51.17 -19.08 -91.69
C GLY A 94 -50.46 -17.87 -91.06
N GLU A 95 -50.99 -16.66 -91.26
CA GLU A 95 -50.48 -15.46 -90.57
C GLU A 95 -50.63 -15.56 -89.04
N LEU A 96 -51.81 -16.00 -88.56
CA LEU A 96 -52.08 -16.15 -87.13
C LEU A 96 -51.22 -17.23 -86.48
N GLU A 97 -50.92 -18.32 -87.18
CA GLU A 97 -49.98 -19.34 -86.70
C GLU A 97 -48.56 -18.79 -86.55
N LEU A 98 -48.11 -17.97 -87.51
CA LEU A 98 -46.80 -17.32 -87.42
C LEU A 98 -46.74 -16.31 -86.26
N GLU A 99 -47.79 -15.51 -86.09
CA GLU A 99 -47.93 -14.57 -84.96
C GLU A 99 -47.94 -15.31 -83.62
N LYS A 100 -48.70 -16.41 -83.52
CA LYS A 100 -48.73 -17.27 -82.33
C LYS A 100 -47.34 -17.82 -82.01
N ASN A 101 -46.66 -18.41 -82.98
CA ASN A 101 -45.32 -18.96 -82.78
C ASN A 101 -44.33 -17.86 -82.32
N THR A 102 -44.46 -16.66 -82.88
CA THR A 102 -43.65 -15.50 -82.46
C THR A 102 -43.97 -15.07 -81.02
N ALA A 103 -45.25 -15.07 -80.64
CA ALA A 103 -45.67 -14.77 -79.28
C ALA A 103 -45.17 -15.84 -78.28
N ASP A 104 -45.23 -17.12 -78.63
CA ASP A 104 -44.77 -18.23 -77.79
C ASP A 104 -43.25 -18.11 -77.50
N VAL A 105 -42.44 -17.75 -78.50
CA VAL A 105 -41.00 -17.49 -78.31
C VAL A 105 -40.77 -16.31 -77.36
N LYS A 106 -41.51 -15.21 -77.51
CA LYS A 106 -41.40 -14.05 -76.61
C LYS A 106 -41.83 -14.39 -75.17
N ILE A 107 -42.88 -15.20 -75.01
CA ILE A 107 -43.33 -15.67 -73.70
C ILE A 107 -42.24 -16.52 -73.04
N ALA A 108 -41.64 -17.46 -73.76
CA ALA A 108 -40.56 -18.28 -73.24
C ALA A 108 -39.34 -17.45 -72.80
N GLU A 109 -38.98 -16.41 -73.57
CA GLU A 109 -37.91 -15.49 -73.20
C GLU A 109 -38.23 -14.69 -71.94
N LEU A 110 -39.45 -14.15 -71.83
CA LEU A 110 -39.91 -13.41 -70.65
C LEU A 110 -39.94 -14.29 -69.39
N VAL A 111 -40.40 -15.54 -69.51
CA VAL A 111 -40.38 -16.51 -68.40
C VAL A 111 -38.96 -16.73 -67.90
N ARG A 112 -37.99 -16.95 -68.81
CA ARG A 112 -36.58 -17.11 -68.45
C ARG A 112 -36.02 -15.87 -67.74
N VAL A 113 -36.37 -14.67 -68.20
CA VAL A 113 -35.95 -13.41 -67.55
C VAL A 113 -36.55 -13.28 -66.15
N ILE A 114 -37.83 -13.64 -65.95
CA ILE A 114 -38.48 -13.62 -64.65
C ILE A 114 -37.79 -14.58 -63.67
N GLU A 115 -37.48 -15.81 -64.11
CA GLU A 115 -36.77 -16.79 -63.29
C GLU A 115 -35.39 -16.27 -62.85
N MET A 116 -34.62 -15.70 -63.79
CA MET A 116 -33.33 -15.08 -63.47
C MET A 116 -33.47 -13.93 -62.46
N LYS A 117 -34.44 -13.04 -62.67
CA LYS A 117 -34.68 -11.90 -61.76
C LYS A 117 -35.14 -12.35 -60.37
N ASN A 118 -35.94 -13.41 -60.29
CA ASN A 118 -36.36 -13.98 -59.02
C ASN A 118 -35.17 -14.60 -58.26
N HIS A 119 -34.24 -15.23 -58.98
CA HIS A 119 -33.00 -15.74 -58.41
C HIS A 119 -32.10 -14.61 -57.90
N GLU A 120 -31.90 -13.55 -58.69
CA GLU A 120 -31.17 -12.34 -58.26
C GLU A 120 -31.80 -11.72 -57.01
N ALA A 121 -33.13 -11.54 -56.98
CA ALA A 121 -33.84 -11.00 -55.83
C ALA A 121 -33.64 -11.86 -54.57
N SER A 122 -33.66 -13.19 -54.72
CA SER A 122 -33.41 -14.14 -53.63
C SER A 122 -31.98 -14.02 -53.09
N GLN A 123 -30.98 -13.88 -53.96
CA GLN A 123 -29.59 -13.68 -53.55
C GLN A 123 -29.40 -12.34 -52.83
N VAL A 124 -30.00 -11.26 -53.35
CA VAL A 124 -29.95 -9.94 -52.70
C VAL A 124 -30.57 -9.99 -51.31
N ALA A 125 -31.73 -10.65 -51.16
CA ALA A 125 -32.36 -10.83 -49.85
C ALA A 125 -31.48 -11.64 -48.88
N ALA A 126 -30.83 -12.71 -49.36
CA ALA A 126 -29.89 -13.48 -48.55
C ALA A 126 -28.68 -12.65 -48.11
N ASN A 127 -28.08 -11.89 -49.02
CA ASN A 127 -26.95 -11.00 -48.72
C ASN A 127 -27.33 -9.89 -47.74
N ALA A 128 -28.53 -9.32 -47.84
CA ALA A 128 -29.03 -8.34 -46.90
C ALA A 128 -29.15 -8.91 -45.48
N ARG A 129 -29.61 -10.15 -45.32
CA ARG A 129 -29.65 -10.84 -44.02
C ARG A 129 -28.26 -11.06 -43.45
N ILE A 130 -27.31 -11.54 -44.27
CA ILE A 130 -25.91 -11.74 -43.84
C ILE A 130 -25.29 -10.42 -43.38
N LEU A 131 -25.52 -9.34 -44.13
CA LEU A 131 -25.00 -8.01 -43.77
C LEU A 131 -25.61 -7.51 -42.45
N ALA A 132 -26.92 -7.71 -42.25
CA ALA A 132 -27.59 -7.36 -41.00
C ALA A 132 -27.01 -8.13 -39.80
N SER A 133 -26.82 -9.44 -39.92
CA SER A 133 -26.19 -10.26 -38.87
C SER A 133 -24.78 -9.79 -38.54
N ARG A 134 -23.93 -9.55 -39.56
CA ARG A 134 -22.58 -9.03 -39.36
C ARG A 134 -22.56 -7.65 -38.70
N LYS A 135 -23.54 -6.79 -39.01
CA LYS A 135 -23.69 -5.49 -38.35
C LYS A 135 -24.02 -5.65 -36.87
N CYS A 136 -24.93 -6.57 -36.52
CA CYS A 136 -25.26 -6.86 -35.13
C CYS A 136 -24.06 -7.42 -34.36
N GLU A 137 -23.29 -8.33 -34.94
CA GLU A 137 -22.05 -8.85 -34.35
C GLU A 137 -21.03 -7.73 -34.08
N LYS A 138 -20.77 -6.88 -35.09
CA LYS A 138 -19.85 -5.74 -34.92
C LYS A 138 -20.32 -4.75 -33.86
N ASN A 139 -21.62 -4.50 -33.75
CA ASN A 139 -22.14 -3.64 -32.69
C ASN A 139 -21.88 -4.25 -31.30
N ARG A 140 -22.05 -5.58 -31.16
CA ARG A 140 -21.73 -6.28 -29.92
C ARG A 140 -20.24 -6.18 -29.57
N ASP A 141 -19.36 -6.37 -30.55
CA ASP A 141 -17.91 -6.21 -30.36
C ASP A 141 -17.56 -4.78 -29.91
N ILE A 142 -18.21 -3.77 -30.50
CA ILE A 142 -18.04 -2.36 -30.10
C ILE A 142 -18.49 -2.15 -28.65
N ASP A 143 -19.64 -2.68 -28.25
CA ASP A 143 -20.15 -2.56 -26.88
C ASP A 143 -19.18 -3.22 -25.88
N GLU A 144 -18.68 -4.43 -26.18
CA GLU A 144 -17.69 -5.13 -25.36
C GLU A 144 -16.35 -4.37 -25.25
N LEU A 145 -15.91 -3.73 -26.34
CA LEU A 145 -14.71 -2.88 -26.33
C LEU A 145 -14.92 -1.62 -25.51
N ASN A 146 -16.09 -0.98 -25.59
CA ASN A 146 -16.42 0.19 -24.78
C ASN A 146 -16.43 -0.14 -23.29
N GLU A 147 -17.01 -1.28 -22.89
CA GLU A 147 -16.95 -1.74 -21.49
C GLU A 147 -15.50 -1.97 -21.01
N LYS A 148 -14.63 -2.51 -21.87
CA LYS A 148 -13.21 -2.70 -21.55
C LYS A 148 -12.48 -1.37 -21.41
N ILE A 149 -12.78 -0.40 -22.27
CA ILE A 149 -12.22 0.96 -22.20
C ILE A 149 -12.62 1.62 -20.88
N GLU A 150 -13.90 1.58 -20.51
CA GLU A 150 -14.39 2.18 -19.25
C GLU A 150 -13.72 1.56 -18.02
N LYS A 151 -13.56 0.23 -17.99
CA LYS A 151 -12.82 -0.47 -16.93
C LYS A 151 -11.36 -0.03 -16.85
N LEU A 152 -10.69 0.12 -17.99
CA LEU A 152 -9.29 0.58 -18.04
C LEU A 152 -9.14 2.04 -17.60
N GLU A 153 -10.05 2.92 -18.01
CA GLU A 153 -10.07 4.32 -17.57
C GLU A 153 -10.27 4.44 -16.06
N ASN A 154 -11.20 3.66 -15.50
CA ASN A 154 -11.42 3.61 -14.06
C ASN A 154 -10.17 3.09 -13.31
N ASN A 155 -9.55 2.01 -13.79
CA ASN A 155 -8.30 1.50 -13.22
C ASN A 155 -7.17 2.56 -13.29
N GLY A 156 -7.07 3.28 -14.41
CA GLY A 156 -6.12 4.38 -14.58
C GLY A 156 -6.33 5.50 -13.56
N ARG A 157 -7.59 5.87 -13.30
CA ARG A 157 -7.96 6.86 -12.27
C ARG A 157 -7.56 6.39 -10.87
N GLN A 158 -7.91 5.17 -10.49
CA GLN A 158 -7.56 4.59 -9.19
C GLN A 158 -6.05 4.49 -8.97
N MET A 159 -5.29 4.11 -10.01
CA MET A 159 -3.83 4.08 -9.95
C MET A 159 -3.23 5.47 -9.78
N SER A 160 -3.79 6.48 -10.45
CA SER A 160 -3.38 7.87 -10.31
C SER A 160 -3.62 8.38 -8.88
N GLU A 161 -4.81 8.15 -8.33
CA GLU A 161 -5.16 8.50 -6.94
C GLU A 161 -4.20 7.84 -5.95
N ARG A 162 -4.00 6.53 -6.04
CA ARG A 162 -3.05 5.81 -5.19
C ARG A 162 -1.62 6.32 -5.30
N ASN A 163 -1.18 6.72 -6.50
CA ASN A 163 0.15 7.30 -6.69
C ASN A 163 0.28 8.67 -5.99
N THR A 164 -0.78 9.50 -6.02
CA THR A 164 -0.78 10.77 -5.28
C THR A 164 -0.72 10.55 -3.76
N GLU A 165 -1.48 9.58 -3.23
CA GLU A 165 -1.44 9.21 -1.80
C GLU A 165 -0.05 8.72 -1.38
N LEU A 166 0.58 7.86 -2.19
CA LEU A 166 1.94 7.38 -1.95
C LEU A 166 2.96 8.51 -1.98
N GLN A 167 2.82 9.48 -2.88
CA GLN A 167 3.69 10.64 -2.94
C GLN A 167 3.56 11.53 -1.70
N ILE A 168 2.34 11.73 -1.20
CA ILE A 168 2.09 12.45 0.06
C ILE A 168 2.73 11.69 1.24
N SER A 169 2.49 10.38 1.33
CA SER A 169 3.06 9.53 2.38
C SER A 169 4.59 9.56 2.36
N ARG A 170 5.21 9.47 1.17
CA ARG A 170 6.67 9.56 1.00
C ARG A 170 7.23 10.87 1.54
N LYS A 171 6.63 12.01 1.17
CA LYS A 171 7.06 13.33 1.68
C LYS A 171 6.91 13.44 3.20
N SER A 172 5.85 12.88 3.77
CA SER A 172 5.66 12.85 5.22
C SER A 172 6.76 12.04 5.92
N MET A 173 7.10 10.86 5.39
CA MET A 173 8.19 10.04 5.93
C MET A 173 9.56 10.72 5.78
N GLU A 174 9.84 11.35 4.63
CA GLU A 174 11.05 12.14 4.42
C GLU A 174 11.20 13.25 5.48
N ALA A 175 10.11 13.94 5.82
CA ALA A 175 10.12 14.96 6.87
C ALA A 175 10.38 14.37 8.28
N GLN A 176 9.77 13.23 8.61
CA GLN A 176 10.02 12.54 9.89
C GLN A 176 11.49 12.07 10.02
N ILE A 177 12.07 11.54 8.93
CA ILE A 177 13.47 11.14 8.90
C ILE A 177 14.38 12.36 9.14
N ALA A 178 14.09 13.50 8.50
CA ALA A 178 14.86 14.73 8.70
C ALA A 178 14.79 15.22 10.16
N GLU A 179 13.60 15.19 10.78
CA GLU A 179 13.42 15.54 12.18
C GLU A 179 14.19 14.60 13.13
N GLN A 180 14.10 13.29 12.91
CA GLN A 180 14.83 12.31 13.72
C GLN A 180 16.35 12.46 13.56
N THR A 181 16.83 12.71 12.34
CA THR A 181 18.25 12.98 12.08
C THR A 181 18.73 14.19 12.86
N LYS A 182 17.92 15.26 12.93
CA LYS A 182 18.24 16.44 13.73
C LYS A 182 18.36 16.11 15.23
N LYS A 183 17.39 15.36 15.77
CA LYS A 183 17.40 14.93 17.19
C LYS A 183 18.62 14.07 17.52
N ILE A 184 19.02 13.17 16.62
CA ILE A 184 20.23 12.36 16.78
C ILE A 184 21.47 13.25 16.89
N ASN A 185 21.62 14.22 15.98
CA ASN A 185 22.76 15.14 16.00
C ASN A 185 22.81 15.98 17.30
N GLU A 186 21.65 16.42 17.81
CA GLU A 186 21.54 17.13 19.09
C GLU A 186 21.99 16.24 20.26
N ILE A 187 21.53 14.99 20.32
CA ILE A 187 21.94 14.01 21.35
C ILE A 187 23.43 13.70 21.27
N GLU A 188 24.00 13.56 20.07
CA GLU A 188 25.43 13.34 19.87
C GLU A 188 26.26 14.51 20.40
N ALA A 189 25.82 15.75 20.13
CA ALA A 189 26.47 16.95 20.65
C ALA A 189 26.43 17.01 22.19
N GLU A 190 25.26 16.78 22.80
CA GLU A 190 25.11 16.72 24.26
C GLU A 190 25.99 15.63 24.89
N THR A 191 26.05 14.45 24.25
CA THR A 191 26.87 13.33 24.72
C THR A 191 28.36 13.69 24.71
N MET A 192 28.83 14.41 23.69
CA MET A 192 30.21 14.87 23.62
C MET A 192 30.54 15.87 24.74
N GLU A 193 29.65 16.81 25.03
CA GLU A 193 29.84 17.77 26.14
C GLU A 193 29.82 17.07 27.50
N LEU A 194 28.86 16.18 27.76
CA LEU A 194 28.82 15.38 29.00
C LEU A 194 30.10 14.56 29.20
N LYS A 195 30.67 14.02 28.12
CA LYS A 195 31.93 13.27 28.18
C LYS A 195 33.12 14.16 28.55
N LYS A 196 33.16 15.41 28.08
CA LYS A 196 34.18 16.41 28.46
C LYS A 196 34.03 16.77 29.95
N ASP A 197 32.81 17.07 30.39
CA ASP A 197 32.51 17.40 31.78
C ASP A 197 32.88 16.27 32.74
N LEU A 198 32.56 15.03 32.37
CA LEU A 198 32.93 13.86 33.17
C LEU A 198 34.45 13.74 33.31
N LYS A 199 35.20 13.99 32.23
CA LYS A 199 36.68 13.98 32.27
C LYS A 199 37.23 15.06 33.21
N LEU A 200 36.66 16.26 33.18
CA LEU A 200 37.03 17.37 34.07
C LEU A 200 36.72 17.05 35.54
N LYS A 201 35.51 16.58 35.83
CA LYS A 201 35.12 16.17 37.19
C LYS A 201 36.01 15.05 37.73
N ASN A 202 36.36 14.08 36.90
CA ASN A 202 37.24 12.98 37.31
C ASN A 202 38.68 13.47 37.60
N LYS A 203 39.18 14.47 36.85
CA LYS A 203 40.46 15.13 37.14
C LYS A 203 40.41 15.88 38.47
N SER A 204 39.34 16.64 38.72
CA SER A 204 39.12 17.35 39.98
C SER A 204 39.07 16.39 41.18
N LEU A 205 38.34 15.27 41.04
CA LEU A 205 38.25 14.23 42.06
C LEU A 205 39.63 13.61 42.39
N LYS A 206 40.45 13.30 41.37
CA LYS A 206 41.82 12.81 41.59
C LYS A 206 42.68 13.82 42.36
N ASN A 207 42.59 15.10 42.03
CA ASN A 207 43.32 16.15 42.74
C ASN A 207 42.87 16.27 44.19
N SER A 208 41.55 16.33 44.43
CA SER A 208 40.97 16.36 45.78
C SER A 208 41.42 15.15 46.62
N LYS A 209 41.47 13.96 46.01
CA LYS A 209 41.97 12.75 46.68
C LYS A 209 43.45 12.89 47.09
N LYS A 210 44.31 13.41 46.21
CA LYS A 210 45.73 13.69 46.55
C LYS A 210 45.84 14.66 47.73
N THR A 211 45.06 15.74 47.73
CA THR A 211 45.05 16.72 48.83
C THR A 211 44.61 16.06 50.14
N MET A 212 43.59 15.21 50.11
CA MET A 212 43.13 14.45 51.27
C MET A 212 44.20 13.49 51.80
N ASP A 213 44.89 12.76 50.92
CA ASP A 213 45.97 11.85 51.32
C ASP A 213 47.14 12.62 51.97
N HIS A 214 47.45 13.82 51.45
CA HIS A 214 48.46 14.70 52.03
C HIS A 214 48.04 15.23 53.40
N MET A 215 46.80 15.71 53.54
CA MET A 215 46.23 16.13 54.83
C MET A 215 46.25 14.99 55.86
N LYS A 216 45.94 13.76 55.44
CA LYS A 216 46.00 12.59 56.31
C LYS A 216 47.43 12.33 56.80
N THR A 217 48.41 12.44 55.90
CA THR A 217 49.83 12.30 56.25
C THR A 217 50.26 13.35 57.27
N ASN A 218 49.92 14.63 57.03
CA ASN A 218 50.21 15.72 57.95
C ASN A 218 49.54 15.52 59.33
N SER A 219 48.29 15.04 59.35
CA SER A 219 47.58 14.70 60.59
C SER A 219 48.33 13.64 61.40
N THR A 220 48.80 12.56 60.75
CA THR A 220 49.56 11.51 61.44
C THR A 220 50.93 11.98 61.92
N GLU A 221 51.54 12.97 61.27
CA GLU A 221 52.80 13.59 61.72
C GLU A 221 52.55 14.43 62.97
N LEU A 222 51.53 15.29 62.94
CA LEU A 222 51.11 16.09 64.10
C LEU A 222 50.76 15.21 65.30
N GLU A 223 50.06 14.10 65.10
CA GLU A 223 49.79 13.12 66.17
C GLU A 223 51.07 12.57 66.79
N ARG A 224 52.09 12.27 65.98
CA ARG A 224 53.41 11.82 66.46
C ARG A 224 54.14 12.91 67.24
N GLU A 225 54.12 14.16 66.76
CA GLU A 225 54.71 15.29 67.48
C GLU A 225 54.02 15.55 68.83
N ILE A 226 52.68 15.51 68.87
CA ILE A 226 51.90 15.63 70.11
C ILE A 226 52.29 14.54 71.12
N HIS A 227 52.43 13.30 70.66
CA HIS A 227 52.86 12.20 71.52
C HIS A 227 54.28 12.40 72.07
N TYR A 228 55.22 12.83 71.22
CA TYR A 228 56.58 13.16 71.64
C TYR A 228 56.61 14.26 72.70
N PHE A 229 55.89 15.37 72.49
CA PHE A 229 55.82 16.45 73.47
C PHE A 229 55.17 16.03 74.78
N ARG A 230 54.15 15.15 74.72
CA ARG A 230 53.54 14.57 75.93
C ARG A 230 54.55 13.79 76.76
N GLN A 231 55.36 12.93 76.13
CA GLN A 231 56.42 12.19 76.83
C GLN A 231 57.48 13.11 77.46
N LYS A 232 57.92 14.15 76.73
CA LYS A 232 58.88 15.14 77.24
C LYS A 232 58.30 15.88 78.47
N LEU A 233 57.00 16.18 78.45
CA LEU A 233 56.30 16.82 79.55
C LEU A 233 56.18 15.90 80.78
N GLU A 234 55.80 14.63 80.60
CA GLU A 234 55.77 13.62 81.67
C GLU A 234 57.15 13.41 82.32
N ALA A 235 58.22 13.41 81.52
CA ALA A 235 59.59 13.33 82.02
C ALA A 235 59.97 14.55 82.87
N LYS A 236 59.62 15.76 82.40
CA LYS A 236 59.85 17.00 83.16
C LYS A 236 59.00 17.08 84.44
N ASP A 237 57.75 16.63 84.41
CA ASP A 237 56.92 16.51 85.62
C ASP A 237 57.55 15.56 86.66
N SER A 238 58.14 14.45 86.18
CA SER A 238 58.87 13.51 87.05
C SER A 238 60.14 14.13 87.66
N GLU A 239 60.90 14.90 86.88
CA GLU A 239 62.08 15.66 87.34
C GLU A 239 61.68 16.69 88.41
N ILE A 240 60.61 17.46 88.17
CA ILE A 240 60.03 18.39 89.15
C ILE A 240 59.65 17.65 90.44
N GLY A 241 59.07 16.45 90.33
CA GLY A 241 58.74 15.60 91.47
C GLY A 241 59.96 15.28 92.34
N LYS A 242 61.05 14.82 91.72
CA LYS A 242 62.33 14.54 92.40
C LYS A 242 62.94 15.79 93.04
N LEU A 243 62.91 16.91 92.34
CA LEU A 243 63.40 18.19 92.87
C LEU A 243 62.59 18.64 94.08
N LYS A 244 61.26 18.50 94.06
CA LYS A 244 60.40 18.78 95.23
C LYS A 244 60.74 17.88 96.42
N GLU A 245 60.97 16.59 96.19
CA GLU A 245 61.39 15.66 97.24
C GLU A 245 62.74 16.06 97.85
N ASN A 246 63.74 16.35 97.01
CA ASN A 246 65.05 16.83 97.44
C ASN A 246 64.95 18.13 98.26
N ILE A 247 64.12 19.08 97.83
CA ILE A 247 63.84 20.32 98.60
C ILE A 247 63.26 19.98 99.97
N GLY A 248 62.27 19.07 100.05
CA GLY A 248 61.69 18.66 101.33
C GLY A 248 62.70 17.99 102.28
N VAL A 249 63.62 17.17 101.73
CA VAL A 249 64.74 16.59 102.50
C VAL A 249 65.65 17.70 103.03
N MET A 250 65.99 18.68 102.19
CA MET A 250 66.82 19.83 102.59
C MET A 250 66.14 20.70 103.65
N GLU A 251 64.84 20.97 103.53
CA GLU A 251 64.05 21.67 104.56
C GLU A 251 64.08 20.92 105.90
N THR A 252 63.98 19.59 105.87
CA THR A 252 64.09 18.72 107.06
C THR A 252 65.49 18.76 107.68
N ARG A 253 66.56 18.76 106.85
CA ARG A 253 67.94 18.96 107.33
C ARG A 253 68.11 20.33 107.98
N CYS A 254 67.64 21.40 107.32
CA CYS A 254 67.73 22.77 107.82
C CYS A 254 66.99 22.96 109.16
N THR A 255 65.78 22.41 109.30
CA THR A 255 65.04 22.43 110.58
C THR A 255 65.73 21.64 111.68
N THR A 256 66.34 20.49 111.35
CA THR A 256 67.16 19.72 112.29
C THR A 256 68.37 20.52 112.75
N TYR A 257 69.12 21.12 111.82
CA TYR A 257 70.28 21.96 112.16
C TYR A 257 69.89 23.19 112.97
N ALA A 258 68.76 23.86 112.65
CA ALA A 258 68.25 24.97 113.42
C ALA A 258 67.95 24.56 114.88
N ARG A 259 67.34 23.38 115.09
CA ARG A 259 67.09 22.83 116.43
C ARG A 259 68.38 22.46 117.17
N GLN A 260 69.34 21.83 116.49
CA GLN A 260 70.65 21.53 117.08
C GLN A 260 71.36 22.81 117.52
N LEU A 261 71.31 23.86 116.69
CA LEU A 261 71.85 25.17 117.02
C LEU A 261 71.17 25.81 118.24
N GLU A 262 69.84 25.74 118.32
CA GLU A 262 69.08 26.21 119.49
C GLU A 262 69.49 25.47 120.78
N MET A 263 69.59 24.13 120.73
CA MET A 263 70.05 23.33 121.88
C MET A 263 71.47 23.70 122.29
N SER A 264 72.42 23.79 121.35
CA SER A 264 73.79 24.19 121.67
C SER A 264 73.85 25.63 122.19
N THR A 265 72.99 26.53 121.72
CA THR A 265 72.92 27.91 122.24
C THR A 265 72.42 27.93 123.68
N MET A 266 71.41 27.10 123.99
CA MET A 266 70.91 26.93 125.37
C MET A 266 71.97 26.30 126.28
N GLU A 267 72.68 25.28 125.80
CA GLU A 267 73.76 24.61 126.53
C GLU A 267 74.92 25.57 126.81
N VAL A 268 75.29 26.42 125.84
CA VAL A 268 76.25 27.51 126.06
C VAL A 268 75.74 28.49 127.10
N PHE A 269 74.47 28.90 127.04
CA PHE A 269 73.88 29.80 128.05
C PHE A 269 73.87 29.19 129.46
N ASP A 270 73.55 27.90 129.58
CA ASP A 270 73.59 27.18 130.86
C ASP A 270 75.04 27.09 131.39
N LEU A 271 76.01 26.77 130.53
CA LEU A 271 77.43 26.76 130.86
C LEU A 271 77.96 28.15 131.23
N GLU A 272 77.52 29.21 130.54
CA GLU A 272 77.85 30.60 130.85
C GLU A 272 77.32 31.00 132.23
N ASN A 273 76.07 30.63 132.56
CA ASN A 273 75.51 30.83 133.90
C ASN A 273 76.23 30.02 134.98
N GLU A 274 76.63 28.78 134.68
CA GLU A 274 77.41 27.94 135.61
C GLU A 274 78.80 28.52 135.85
N LEU A 275 79.44 29.04 134.79
CA LEU A 275 80.70 29.79 134.87
C LEU A 275 80.55 31.08 135.68
N GLU A 276 79.45 31.81 135.52
CA GLU A 276 79.14 33.02 136.30
C GLU A 276 78.86 32.69 137.78
N ALA A 277 78.17 31.59 138.06
CA ALA A 277 77.96 31.09 139.42
C ALA A 277 79.28 30.65 140.09
N LEU A 278 80.19 30.01 139.34
CA LEU A 278 81.53 29.66 139.79
C LEU A 278 82.43 30.90 139.97
N SER A 279 82.26 31.94 139.14
CA SER A 279 82.94 33.24 139.28
C SER A 279 82.53 33.97 140.56
N LEU A 280 81.27 33.83 140.99
CA LEU A 280 80.78 34.29 142.30
C LEU A 280 81.30 33.43 143.48
N TYR A 281 81.87 32.26 143.21
CA TYR A 281 82.41 31.32 144.19
C TYR A 281 83.92 31.11 144.02
N VAL A 282 84.70 32.18 144.16
CA VAL A 282 86.14 32.05 144.44
C VAL A 282 86.53 32.84 145.70
N PRO A 283 86.74 32.14 146.83
CA PRO A 283 87.47 32.64 147.98
C PRO A 283 88.97 32.73 147.65
N THR A 284 89.61 33.79 148.14
CA THR A 284 91.03 34.09 148.06
C THR A 284 91.95 32.90 148.38
N HIS A 285 92.91 32.57 147.49
CA HIS A 285 94.28 32.19 147.85
C HIS A 285 95.29 32.29 146.68
N THR A 286 96.33 33.06 146.98
CA THR A 286 97.76 33.13 146.62
C THR A 286 98.44 32.11 145.68
N ALA A 287 99.30 32.70 144.84
CA ALA A 287 100.32 32.21 143.90
C ALA A 287 101.18 30.97 144.23
N LEU A 288 101.49 30.19 143.18
CA LEU A 288 102.70 29.37 143.01
C LEU A 288 103.16 29.38 141.52
N GLN A 289 104.46 29.17 141.34
CA GLN A 289 105.32 29.53 140.20
C GLN A 289 105.22 28.65 138.93
N LEU A 290 105.62 29.25 137.80
CA LEU A 290 106.00 28.66 136.50
C LEU A 290 107.26 27.78 136.56
N PRO A 291 107.45 26.84 135.60
CA PRO A 291 108.33 27.09 134.44
C PRO A 291 107.77 26.48 133.11
N GLY A 292 107.76 27.18 131.97
CA GLY A 292 108.79 27.12 130.91
C GLY A 292 108.23 26.48 129.60
N PRO A 293 108.63 26.91 128.37
CA PRO A 293 107.81 26.78 127.15
C PRO A 293 108.26 25.67 126.17
N VAL A 294 107.32 25.01 125.46
CA VAL A 294 107.58 24.24 124.21
C VAL A 294 106.35 24.26 123.29
N ALA A 295 106.62 24.37 122.00
CA ALA A 295 105.74 24.67 120.88
C ALA A 295 104.71 23.60 120.49
N ASN A 296 103.64 24.09 119.83
CA ASN A 296 102.85 23.51 118.74
C ASN A 296 102.51 22.01 118.78
N ASN A 297 101.23 21.72 118.93
CA ASN A 297 100.52 21.08 117.82
C ASN A 297 99.02 21.37 117.90
N GLU A 298 98.54 22.01 116.85
CA GLU A 298 97.13 22.12 116.50
C GLU A 298 96.59 20.70 116.28
N GLN A 299 95.60 20.30 117.07
CA GLN A 299 94.69 19.23 116.65
C GLN A 299 93.28 19.66 117.03
N SER A 300 92.78 20.49 116.13
CA SER A 300 91.41 20.96 115.98
C SER A 300 90.50 19.75 115.75
N GLU A 301 89.73 19.34 116.75
CA GLU A 301 88.61 18.37 116.62
C GLU A 301 87.40 18.97 115.85
N ARG A 302 87.66 19.84 114.85
CA ARG A 302 86.66 20.50 114.00
C ARG A 302 86.56 19.91 112.58
N ASP A 303 87.35 18.89 112.26
CA ASP A 303 87.48 18.38 110.87
C ASP A 303 86.34 17.52 110.30
N PRO A 304 85.59 16.67 111.04
CA PRO A 304 84.65 15.76 110.37
C PRO A 304 83.36 16.44 109.85
N LEU A 305 83.07 17.67 110.29
CA LEU A 305 81.91 18.45 109.82
C LEU A 305 82.28 19.37 108.65
N VAL A 306 83.49 19.92 108.61
CA VAL A 306 83.93 20.81 107.54
C VAL A 306 84.22 20.03 106.26
N GLU A 307 84.83 18.84 106.35
CA GLU A 307 85.04 17.97 105.18
C GLU A 307 83.71 17.46 104.59
N ARG A 308 82.72 17.09 105.42
CA ARG A 308 81.40 16.66 104.91
C ARG A 308 80.63 17.78 104.23
N VAL A 309 80.71 19.01 104.73
CA VAL A 309 80.05 20.17 104.09
C VAL A 309 80.74 20.55 102.78
N LYS A 310 82.06 20.32 102.68
CA LYS A 310 82.83 20.61 101.47
C LYS A 310 82.60 19.55 100.39
N GLU A 311 82.59 18.26 100.74
CA GLU A 311 82.23 17.16 99.83
C GLU A 311 80.77 17.26 99.35
N ASP A 312 79.83 17.61 100.24
CA ASP A 312 78.41 17.82 99.87
C ASP A 312 78.25 19.00 98.88
N ASN A 313 79.05 20.06 99.01
CA ASN A 313 79.00 21.24 98.12
C ASN A 313 79.69 21.02 96.77
N GLU A 314 80.83 20.32 96.72
CA GLU A 314 81.53 20.02 95.46
C GLU A 314 80.68 19.09 94.58
N LYS A 315 80.00 18.10 95.18
CA LYS A 315 79.13 17.17 94.46
C LYS A 315 77.88 17.84 93.87
N LEU A 316 77.36 18.88 94.55
CA LEU A 316 76.24 19.70 94.06
C LEU A 316 76.64 20.62 92.88
N GLN A 317 77.91 21.06 92.81
CA GLN A 317 78.39 21.90 91.71
C GLN A 317 78.71 21.10 90.44
N GLU A 318 79.22 19.88 90.58
CA GLU A 318 79.60 19.03 89.44
C GLU A 318 78.35 18.53 88.68
N ASP A 319 77.33 18.05 89.41
CA ASP A 319 76.07 17.56 88.81
C ASP A 319 75.27 18.68 88.10
N THR A 320 75.42 19.95 88.52
CA THR A 320 74.66 21.07 87.93
C THR A 320 75.28 21.62 86.64
N HIS A 321 76.59 21.43 86.42
CA HIS A 321 77.31 22.02 85.27
C HIS A 321 77.40 21.09 84.06
N GLU A 322 77.41 19.77 84.26
CA GLU A 322 77.53 18.79 83.16
C GLU A 322 76.20 18.54 82.43
N GLU A 323 75.06 18.66 83.12
CA GLU A 323 73.73 18.42 82.52
C GLU A 323 73.24 19.62 81.68
N LYS A 324 73.55 20.86 82.09
CA LYS A 324 73.08 22.08 81.40
C LYS A 324 73.80 22.38 80.08
N THR A 325 75.03 21.93 79.91
CA THR A 325 75.83 22.23 78.70
C THR A 325 75.56 21.24 77.56
N ASN A 326 75.21 19.99 77.85
CA ASN A 326 74.92 18.98 76.83
C ASN A 326 73.50 19.08 76.24
N ASP A 327 72.49 19.45 77.04
CA ASP A 327 71.11 19.54 76.54
C ASP A 327 70.88 20.82 75.69
N PHE A 328 71.52 21.93 76.04
CA PHE A 328 71.35 23.19 75.31
C PHE A 328 72.02 23.18 73.93
N MET A 329 73.19 22.52 73.79
CA MET A 329 73.87 22.41 72.50
C MET A 329 73.14 21.48 71.52
N LYS A 330 72.48 20.42 72.02
CA LYS A 330 71.66 19.52 71.18
C LYS A 330 70.38 20.18 70.65
N GLU A 331 69.82 21.14 71.38
CA GLU A 331 68.56 21.80 70.99
C GLU A 331 68.78 22.88 69.90
N ILE A 332 69.99 23.45 69.80
CA ILE A 332 70.37 24.41 68.75
C ILE A 332 70.59 23.71 67.40
N ASP A 333 71.31 22.58 67.37
CA ASP A 333 71.61 21.84 66.12
C ASP A 333 70.34 21.27 65.43
N VAL A 334 69.29 20.97 66.19
CA VAL A 334 68.02 20.44 65.66
C VAL A 334 67.12 21.55 65.08
N MET A 335 67.25 22.79 65.55
CA MET A 335 66.49 23.92 64.99
C MET A 335 67.11 24.43 63.69
N GLU A 336 68.45 24.51 63.59
CA GLU A 336 69.15 24.98 62.39
C GLU A 336 69.00 24.02 61.18
N SER A 337 68.78 22.74 61.44
CA SER A 337 68.56 21.72 60.39
C SER A 337 67.12 21.69 59.86
N LYS A 338 66.11 22.08 60.67
CA LYS A 338 64.71 22.16 60.24
C LYS A 338 64.40 23.41 59.40
N GLU A 339 65.09 24.52 59.63
CA GLU A 339 64.89 25.76 58.86
C GLU A 339 65.45 25.65 57.42
N ASN A 340 66.52 24.87 57.24
CA ASN A 340 67.12 24.64 55.92
C ASN A 340 66.30 23.72 55.00
N LEU A 341 65.45 22.83 55.54
CA LEU A 341 64.59 21.94 54.75
C LEU A 341 63.32 22.64 54.24
N LYS A 342 62.79 23.61 54.99
CA LYS A 342 61.59 24.36 54.62
C LYS A 342 61.81 25.29 53.42
N ASN A 343 63.02 25.82 53.27
CA ASN A 343 63.39 26.69 52.14
C ASN A 343 63.59 25.94 50.80
N VAL A 344 63.71 24.60 50.82
CA VAL A 344 63.90 23.79 49.59
C VAL A 344 62.57 23.32 49.00
N GLU A 345 61.52 23.14 49.82
CA GLU A 345 60.19 22.73 49.35
C GLU A 345 59.40 23.88 48.72
N ASP A 346 59.56 25.12 49.20
CA ASP A 346 58.88 26.30 48.62
C ASP A 346 59.47 26.75 47.26
N MET A 347 60.63 26.22 46.85
CA MET A 347 61.24 26.49 45.54
C MET A 347 60.83 25.49 44.43
N ASN A 348 60.07 24.44 44.76
CA ASN A 348 59.74 23.34 43.82
C ASN A 348 58.22 23.12 43.58
N MET A 349 57.34 24.02 44.04
CA MET A 349 55.94 24.11 43.62
C MET A 349 55.71 25.33 42.74
#